data_AF-A0A177SEX0-F1
#
_entry.id   AF-A0A177SEX0-F1
#
_cell.length_a   1.000
_cell.length_b   1.000
_cell.length_c   1.000
_cell.angle_alpha   90.00
_cell.angle_beta   90.00
_cell.angle_gamma   90.00
#
_symmetry.space_group_name_H-M   'P 1'
#
loop_
_entity.id
_entity.type
_entity.pdbx_description
1 polymer ?
#
loop_
_entity_poly.entity_id
_entity_poly.type
_entity_poly.pdbx_seq_one_letter_code
_entity_poly.pdbx_strand_id
1 'polypeptide(L)'
;MIWITLGIILLAIIGLVLFGFSLYKKKLSQDIRQLKQLMERFTIRQQTLQTNIDHTTQRIDQIKGNINRITEEGNRVKQGASQLVTEGRRLQEEIKRTAGIKQF
;
A
#
# COMPACT_ATOMS: atom_id res chain seq x y z
N MET A 1 -32.61 15.73 68.86
CA MET A 1 -31.56 14.75 68.48
C MET A 1 -31.67 14.28 67.03
N ILE A 2 -32.85 13.90 66.52
CA ILE A 2 -33.08 13.40 65.14
C ILE A 2 -32.53 14.32 64.02
N TRP A 3 -32.66 15.64 64.16
CA TRP A 3 -32.19 16.60 63.14
C TRP A 3 -30.67 16.61 62.94
N ILE A 4 -29.89 16.37 64.01
CA ILE A 4 -28.43 16.33 63.93
C ILE A 4 -27.98 15.06 63.20
N THR A 5 -28.59 13.92 63.52
CA THR A 5 -28.33 12.66 62.81
C THR A 5 -28.69 12.72 61.34
N LEU A 6 -29.79 13.39 60.96
CA LEU A 6 -30.16 13.59 59.55
C LEU A 6 -29.12 14.44 58.80
N GLY A 7 -28.61 15.51 59.42
CA GLY A 7 -27.57 16.35 58.81
C GLY A 7 -26.26 15.59 58.56
N ILE A 8 -25.85 14.73 59.50
CA ILE A 8 -24.65 13.89 59.36
C ILE A 8 -24.83 12.86 58.23
N ILE A 9 -26.00 12.23 58.14
CA ILE A 9 -26.31 11.27 57.07
C ILE A 9 -26.25 11.95 55.70
N LEU A 10 -26.80 13.17 55.58
CA LEU A 10 -26.78 13.91 54.32
C LEU A 10 -25.36 14.23 53.86
N LEU A 11 -24.51 14.69 54.78
CA LEU A 11 -23.08 14.96 54.52
C LEU A 11 -22.31 13.70 54.14
N ALA A 12 -22.61 12.56 54.78
CA ALA A 12 -21.98 11.29 54.44
C ALA A 12 -22.34 10.82 53.02
N ILE A 13 -23.60 10.99 52.59
CA ILE A 13 -24.04 10.66 51.23
C ILE A 13 -23.33 11.55 50.21
N ILE A 14 -23.26 12.86 50.46
CA ILE A 14 -22.57 13.81 49.58
C ILE A 14 -21.07 13.45 49.49
N GLY A 15 -20.44 13.10 50.60
CA GLY A 15 -19.05 12.64 50.64
C GLY A 15 -18.83 11.38 49.81
N LEU A 16 -19.71 10.39 49.92
CA LEU A 16 -19.64 9.15 49.13
C LEU A 16 -19.79 9.40 47.63
N VAL A 17 -20.72 10.28 47.23
CA VAL A 17 -20.93 10.64 45.81
C VAL A 17 -19.69 11.33 45.24
N LEU A 18 -19.14 12.33 45.95
CA LEU A 18 -17.94 13.04 45.52
C LEU A 18 -16.71 12.11 45.47
N PHE A 19 -16.58 11.22 46.45
CA PHE A 19 -15.50 10.25 46.50
C PHE A 19 -15.58 9.24 45.35
N GLY A 20 -16.78 8.68 45.10
CA GLY A 20 -17.04 7.80 43.97
C GLY A 20 -16.79 8.47 42.62
N PHE A 21 -17.24 9.72 42.45
CA PHE A 21 -16.99 10.51 41.25
C PHE A 21 -15.50 10.79 41.03
N SER A 22 -14.76 11.11 42.09
CA SER A 22 -13.31 11.35 42.03
C SER A 22 -12.55 10.10 41.60
N LEU A 23 -12.89 8.93 42.16
CA LEU A 23 -12.29 7.66 41.76
C LEU A 23 -12.64 7.29 40.32
N TYR A 24 -13.90 7.46 39.92
CA TYR A 24 -14.35 7.21 38.55
C TYR A 24 -13.58 8.08 37.54
N LYS A 25 -13.43 9.38 37.82
CA LYS A 25 -12.66 10.30 36.97
C LYS A 25 -11.19 9.91 36.87
N LYS A 26 -10.57 9.46 37.96
CA LYS A 26 -9.17 8.99 37.94
C LYS A 26 -8.99 7.76 37.06
N LYS A 27 -9.87 6.77 37.20
CA LYS A 27 -9.84 5.55 36.39
C LYS A 27 -10.07 5.87 34.91
N LEU A 28 -11.09 6.68 34.60
CA LEU A 28 -11.39 7.11 33.25
C LEU A 28 -10.23 7.90 32.62
N SER A 29 -9.56 8.76 33.39
CA SER A 29 -8.39 9.52 32.91
C SER A 29 -7.22 8.59 32.57
N GLN A 30 -6.99 7.53 33.35
CA GLN A 30 -5.96 6.54 33.03
C GLN A 30 -6.32 5.74 31.78
N ASP A 31 -7.56 5.27 31.66
CA ASP A 31 -8.03 4.53 30.48
C ASP A 31 -7.93 5.39 29.21
N ILE A 32 -8.34 6.66 29.28
CA ILE A 32 -8.22 7.62 28.16
C ILE A 32 -6.75 7.84 27.78
N ARG A 33 -5.83 7.95 28.74
CA ARG A 33 -4.40 8.11 28.45
C ARG A 33 -3.82 6.89 27.72
N GLN A 34 -4.18 5.69 28.15
CA GLN A 34 -3.74 4.46 27.49
C GLN A 34 -4.32 4.34 26.08
N LEU A 35 -5.62 4.64 25.92
CA LEU A 35 -6.26 4.66 24.61
C LEU A 35 -5.63 5.69 23.67
N LYS A 36 -5.28 6.88 24.17
CA LYS A 36 -4.61 7.91 23.37
C LYS A 36 -3.25 7.43 22.87
N GLN A 37 -2.46 6.79 23.73
CA GLN A 37 -1.16 6.23 23.33
C GLN A 37 -1.30 5.09 22.31
N LEU A 38 -2.31 4.24 22.46
CA LEU A 38 -2.61 3.19 21.48
C LEU A 38 -3.03 3.80 20.14
N MET A 39 -3.91 4.79 20.14
CA MET A 39 -4.34 5.51 18.95
C MET A 39 -3.16 6.18 18.25
N GLU A 40 -2.28 6.87 18.97
CA GLU A 40 -1.07 7.48 18.38
C GLU A 40 -0.19 6.43 17.69
N ARG A 41 0.03 5.27 18.33
CA ARG A 41 0.78 4.15 17.72
C ARG A 41 0.08 3.60 16.49
N PHE A 42 -1.25 3.48 16.51
CA PHE A 42 -2.04 3.03 15.36
C PHE A 42 -1.98 4.02 14.21
N THR A 43 -2.09 5.33 14.48
CA THR A 43 -1.97 6.38 13.47
C THR A 43 -0.61 6.36 12.79
N ILE A 44 0.48 6.24 13.56
CA ILE A 44 1.84 6.13 13.00
C ILE A 44 1.94 4.89 12.10
N ARG A 45 1.45 3.73 12.56
CA ARG A 45 1.46 2.48 11.77
C ARG A 45 0.64 2.61 10.49
N GLN A 46 -0.53 3.25 10.54
CA GLN A 46 -1.33 3.51 9.35
C GLN A 46 -0.58 4.42 8.36
N GLN A 47 0.07 5.47 8.85
CA GLN A 47 0.85 6.37 7.98
C GLN A 47 2.01 5.64 7.31
N THR A 48 2.76 4.82 8.06
CA THR A 48 3.83 3.99 7.49
C THR A 48 3.29 3.00 6.46
N LEU A 49 2.13 2.39 6.73
CA LEU A 49 1.50 1.46 5.79
C LEU A 49 1.08 2.17 4.50
N GLN A 50 0.51 3.37 4.60
CA GLN A 50 0.15 4.20 3.45
C GLN A 50 1.38 4.52 2.60
N THR A 51 2.47 4.97 3.22
CA THR A 51 3.73 5.24 2.51
C THR A 51 4.27 4.00 1.79
N ASN A 52 4.18 2.83 2.43
CA ASN A 52 4.60 1.57 1.80
C ASN A 52 3.71 1.18 0.61
N ILE A 53 2.40 1.43 0.70
CA ILE A 53 1.45 1.21 -0.40
C ILE A 53 1.79 2.15 -1.57
N ASP A 54 2.05 3.42 -1.30
CA ASP A 54 2.39 4.41 -2.33
C ASP A 54 3.69 4.03 -3.05
N HIS A 55 4.73 3.63 -2.30
CA HIS A 55 5.98 3.13 -2.88
C HIS A 55 5.79 1.86 -3.70
N THR A 56 4.93 0.94 -3.25
CA THR A 56 4.63 -0.29 -3.98
C THR A 56 3.92 0.02 -5.29
N THR A 57 2.95 0.93 -5.26
CA THR A 57 2.22 1.41 -6.45
C THR A 57 3.18 2.01 -7.47
N GLN A 58 4.08 2.89 -7.04
CA GLN A 58 5.10 3.47 -7.92
C GLN A 58 6.01 2.42 -8.56
N ARG A 59 6.43 1.40 -7.80
CA ARG A 59 7.23 0.30 -8.34
C ARG A 59 6.46 -0.52 -9.38
N ILE A 60 5.17 -0.77 -9.14
CA ILE A 60 4.30 -1.46 -10.11
C ILE A 60 4.21 -0.67 -11.41
N ASP A 61 4.01 0.65 -11.34
CA ASP A 61 3.95 1.51 -12.52
C ASP A 61 5.26 1.49 -13.32
N GLN A 62 6.40 1.54 -12.63
CA GLN A 62 7.71 1.40 -13.26
C GLN A 62 7.88 0.05 -13.95
N ILE A 63 7.50 -1.05 -13.29
CA ILE A 63 7.54 -2.40 -13.86
C ILE A 63 6.66 -2.48 -15.11
N LYS A 64 5.44 -1.92 -15.06
CA LYS A 64 4.53 -1.88 -16.20
C LYS A 64 5.15 -1.11 -17.38
N GLY A 65 5.79 0.03 -17.11
CA GLY A 65 6.55 0.78 -18.12
C GLY A 65 7.70 -0.02 -18.73
N ASN A 66 8.44 -0.80 -17.92
CA ASN A 66 9.51 -1.66 -18.41
C ASN A 66 8.98 -2.80 -19.28
N ILE A 67 7.88 -3.44 -18.88
CA ILE A 67 7.23 -4.51 -19.66
C ILE A 67 6.78 -3.99 -21.03
N ASN A 68 6.20 -2.79 -21.08
CA ASN A 68 5.79 -2.18 -22.35
C ASN A 68 7.00 -1.97 -23.28
N ARG A 69 8.10 -1.44 -22.76
CA ARG A 69 9.35 -1.25 -23.53
C ARG A 69 9.91 -2.57 -24.05
N ILE A 70 9.97 -3.60 -23.21
CA ILE A 70 10.42 -4.94 -23.61
C ILE A 70 9.52 -5.51 -24.71
N THR A 71 8.21 -5.29 -24.61
CA THR A 71 7.25 -5.74 -25.62
C THR A 71 7.46 -5.04 -26.96
N GLU A 72 7.70 -3.72 -26.94
CA GLU A 72 8.02 -2.94 -28.14
C GLU A 72 9.35 -3.38 -28.77
N GLU A 73 10.39 -3.57 -27.97
CA GLU A 73 11.68 -4.09 -28.44
C GLU A 73 11.54 -5.48 -29.05
N GLY A 74 10.79 -6.39 -28.40
CA GLY A 74 10.50 -7.72 -28.93
C GLY A 74 9.79 -7.68 -30.28
N ASN A 75 8.83 -6.76 -30.45
CA ASN A 75 8.15 -6.55 -31.72
C ASN A 75 9.11 -6.05 -32.82
N ARG A 76 10.00 -5.12 -32.49
CA ARG A 76 11.02 -4.62 -33.43
C ARG A 76 11.99 -5.73 -33.86
N VAL A 77 12.46 -6.55 -32.91
CA VAL A 77 13.31 -7.71 -33.19
C VAL A 77 12.60 -8.69 -34.11
N LYS A 78 11.31 -8.99 -33.85
CA LYS A 78 10.50 -9.88 -34.71
C LYS A 78 10.37 -9.34 -36.14
N GLN A 79 10.17 -8.03 -36.30
CA GLN A 79 10.13 -7.39 -37.61
C GLN A 79 11.47 -7.48 -38.34
N GLY A 80 12.57 -7.15 -37.67
CA GLY A 80 13.92 -7.26 -38.24
C GLY A 80 14.27 -8.68 -38.66
N ALA A 81 13.93 -9.68 -37.83
CA ALA A 81 14.12 -11.10 -38.18
C ALA A 81 13.32 -11.49 -39.42
N SER A 82 12.08 -11.01 -39.56
CA SER A 82 11.23 -11.28 -40.73
C SER A 82 11.80 -10.66 -42.01
N GLN A 83 12.39 -9.46 -41.90
CA GLN A 83 13.07 -8.80 -43.02
C GLN A 83 14.32 -9.58 -43.44
N LEU A 84 15.16 -9.98 -42.48
CA LEU A 84 16.36 -10.79 -42.76
C LEU A 84 16.03 -12.13 -43.43
N VAL A 85 14.97 -12.81 -42.99
CA VAL A 85 14.50 -14.05 -43.64
C VAL A 85 14.08 -13.79 -45.09
N THR A 86 13.42 -12.66 -45.34
CA THR A 86 12.98 -12.27 -46.68
C THR A 86 14.16 -11.93 -47.58
N GLU A 87 15.12 -11.17 -47.09
CA GLU A 87 16.36 -10.83 -47.81
C GLU A 87 17.20 -12.07 -48.09
N GLY A 88 17.35 -12.97 -47.11
CA GLY A 88 18.05 -14.25 -47.30
C GLY A 88 17.41 -15.11 -48.39
N ARG A 89 16.08 -15.15 -48.48
CA ARG A 89 15.38 -15.83 -49.58
C ARG A 89 15.65 -15.18 -50.93
N ARG A 90 15.61 -13.85 -51.02
CA ARG A 90 15.93 -13.11 -52.25
C ARG A 90 17.35 -13.39 -52.73
N LEU A 91 18.32 -13.29 -51.82
CA LEU A 91 19.72 -13.60 -52.12
C LEU A 91 19.89 -15.06 -52.58
N GLN A 92 19.19 -16.00 -51.96
CA GLN A 92 19.22 -17.40 -52.38
C GLN A 92 18.64 -17.60 -53.78
N GLU A 93 17.58 -16.87 -54.14
CA GLU A 93 17.02 -16.88 -55.50
C GLU A 93 17.98 -16.24 -56.51
N GLU A 94 18.61 -15.13 -56.17
CA GLU A 94 19.63 -14.47 -57.01
C GLU A 94 20.84 -15.38 -57.24
N ILE A 95 21.35 -16.04 -56.20
CA ILE A 95 22.44 -17.02 -56.33
C ILE A 95 22.02 -18.16 -57.24
N LYS A 96 20.79 -18.69 -57.11
CA LYS A 96 20.28 -19.75 -58.01
C LYS A 96 20.18 -19.30 -59.47
N ARG A 97 19.84 -18.03 -59.72
CA ARG A 97 19.83 -17.44 -61.07
C ARG A 97 21.25 -17.27 -61.61
N THR A 98 22.16 -16.70 -60.83
CA THR A 98 23.55 -16.43 -61.24
C THR A 98 24.39 -17.70 -61.38
N ALA A 99 24.13 -18.72 -60.54
CA ALA A 99 24.76 -20.04 -60.64
C ALA A 99 24.20 -20.92 -61.78
N GLY A 100 23.24 -20.42 -62.57
CA GLY A 100 22.71 -21.13 -63.74
C GLY A 100 21.83 -22.35 -63.42
N ILE A 101 21.40 -22.52 -62.16
CA ILE A 101 20.62 -23.68 -61.70
C ILE A 101 19.12 -23.52 -62.02
N LYS A 102 18.65 -22.29 -62.27
CA LYS A 102 17.31 -22.01 -62.80
C LYS A 102 17.43 -21.37 -64.19
N GLN A 103 17.20 -22.16 -65.23
CA GLN A 103 16.88 -21.65 -66.56
C GLN A 103 15.41 -21.15 -66.54
N PHE A 104 15.16 -20.08 -67.31
CA PHE A 104 13.94 -19.28 -67.43
C PHE A 104 12.62 -19.94 -67.01
#